data_AF-A0A533SKM1-F1
#
_entry.id   AF-A0A533SKM1-F1
#
_cell.length_a   1.000
_cell.length_b   1.000
_cell.length_c   1.000
_cell.angle_alpha   90.00
_cell.angle_beta   90.00
_cell.angle_gamma   90.00
#
_symmetry.space_group_name_H-M   'P 1'
#
loop_
_entity.id
_entity.type
_entity.pdbx_description
1 polymer ?
#
loop_
_entity_poly.entity_id
_entity_poly.type
_entity_poly.pdbx_seq_one_letter_code
_entity_poly.pdbx_strand_id
1 'polypeptide(L)'
;MDLSIWLPNLWAGTLDTLYMVGVSTFFTVLFGLPLGVLLVTTDRRAGLTPSPLLNGVLGAIINAARSLPFIILLVLVIPLTRLVVGTSIGATAAIVPLSLAAIPFFARVAETSLREVDRGLVEA
;
A
#
# COMPACT_ATOMS: atom_id res chain seq x y z
N MET A 1 -28.15 24.05 15.77
CA MET A 1 -27.03 23.13 15.45
C MET A 1 -25.97 23.38 16.51
N ASP A 2 -25.82 22.49 17.50
CA ASP A 2 -24.96 22.74 18.66
C ASP A 2 -23.48 22.55 18.34
N LEU A 3 -22.79 23.62 17.94
CA LEU A 3 -21.36 23.59 17.60
C LEU A 3 -20.48 23.04 18.72
N SER A 4 -20.88 23.16 19.98
CA SER A 4 -20.18 22.61 21.14
C SER A 4 -20.04 21.09 21.11
N ILE A 5 -20.95 20.39 20.43
CA ILE A 5 -20.92 18.93 20.28
C ILE A 5 -20.17 18.54 18.99
N TRP A 6 -20.30 19.31 17.93
CA TRP A 6 -19.69 18.98 16.63
C TRP A 6 -18.18 19.24 16.60
N LEU A 7 -17.70 20.34 17.19
CA LEU A 7 -16.29 20.71 17.14
C LEU A 7 -15.35 19.65 17.75
N PRO A 8 -15.62 19.09 18.95
CA PRO A 8 -14.76 18.06 19.54
C PRO A 8 -14.76 16.76 18.72
N ASN A 9 -15.91 16.36 18.16
CA ASN A 9 -16.03 15.15 17.36
C ASN A 9 -15.30 15.27 16.02
N LEU A 10 -15.39 16.43 15.35
CA LEU A 10 -14.65 16.70 14.12
C LEU A 10 -13.14 16.73 14.36
N TRP A 11 -12.71 17.30 15.49
CA TRP A 11 -11.31 17.30 15.89
C TRP A 11 -10.79 15.88 16.12
N ALA A 12 -11.52 15.07 16.90
CA ALA A 12 -11.18 13.67 17.13
C ALA A 12 -11.13 12.87 15.81
N GLY A 13 -12.12 13.03 14.92
CA GLY A 13 -12.15 12.35 13.62
C GLY A 13 -10.99 12.77 12.69
N THR A 14 -10.54 14.02 12.79
CA THR A 14 -9.37 14.50 12.06
C THR A 14 -8.09 13.82 12.56
N LEU A 15 -7.94 13.70 13.89
CA LEU A 15 -6.81 12.98 14.49
C LEU A 15 -6.83 11.49 14.14
N ASP A 16 -8.00 10.85 14.17
CA ASP A 16 -8.14 9.46 13.72
C ASP A 16 -7.74 9.30 12.26
N THR A 17 -8.13 10.23 11.40
CA THR A 17 -7.74 10.22 9.98
C THR A 17 -6.24 10.38 9.81
N LEU A 18 -5.62 11.33 10.51
CA LEU A 18 -4.17 11.52 10.47
C LEU A 18 -3.42 10.29 10.98
N TYR A 19 -3.92 9.65 12.03
CA TYR A 19 -3.36 8.41 12.56
C TYR A 19 -3.48 7.26 11.55
N MET A 20 -4.67 7.06 10.97
CA MET A 20 -4.90 6.02 9.96
C MET A 20 -4.00 6.23 8.74
N VAL A 21 -3.96 7.45 8.20
CA VAL A 21 -3.13 7.79 7.03
C VAL A 21 -1.66 7.63 7.37
N GLY A 22 -1.16 8.25 8.45
CA GLY A 22 0.25 8.20 8.80
C GLY A 22 0.78 6.78 8.98
N VAL A 23 0.06 5.96 9.76
CA VAL A 23 0.49 4.57 10.01
C VAL A 23 0.33 3.70 8.77
N SER A 24 -0.76 3.84 8.01
CA SER A 24 -0.93 3.06 6.78
C SER A 24 0.09 3.44 5.71
N THR A 25 0.43 4.73 5.58
CA THR A 25 1.51 5.20 4.70
C THR A 25 2.84 4.61 5.10
N PHE A 26 3.16 4.57 6.41
CA PHE A 26 4.40 3.95 6.88
C PHE A 26 4.53 2.50 6.41
N PHE A 27 3.52 1.66 6.65
CA PHE A 27 3.54 0.26 6.19
C PHE A 27 3.52 0.14 4.66
N THR A 28 2.79 1.04 4.00
CA THR A 28 2.73 1.09 2.53
C THR A 28 4.10 1.35 1.92
N VAL A 29 4.85 2.31 2.44
CA VAL A 29 6.22 2.59 1.98
C VAL A 29 7.14 1.43 2.34
N LEU A 30 7.04 0.92 3.57
CA LEU A 30 7.89 -0.17 4.07
C LEU A 30 7.81 -1.43 3.19
N PHE A 31 6.62 -1.79 2.70
CA PHE A 31 6.44 -2.99 1.86
C PHE A 31 6.33 -2.68 0.37
N GLY A 32 5.67 -1.59 0.00
CA GLY A 32 5.44 -1.21 -1.38
C GLY A 32 6.71 -0.73 -2.08
N LEU A 33 7.60 0.01 -1.40
CA LEU A 33 8.85 0.47 -2.01
C LEU A 33 9.76 -0.71 -2.38
N PRO A 34 10.06 -1.68 -1.48
CA PRO A 34 10.83 -2.85 -1.87
C PRO A 34 10.20 -3.66 -3.00
N LEU A 35 8.87 -3.80 -3.02
CA LEU A 35 8.17 -4.49 -4.11
C LEU A 35 8.33 -3.76 -5.46
N GLY A 36 8.21 -2.42 -5.46
CA GLY A 36 8.43 -1.61 -6.66
C GLY A 36 9.86 -1.71 -7.17
N VAL A 37 10.85 -1.62 -6.26
CA VAL A 37 12.26 -1.83 -6.59
C VAL A 37 12.49 -3.22 -7.17
N LEU A 38 11.95 -4.27 -6.54
CA LEU A 38 12.10 -5.64 -6.99
C LEU A 38 11.53 -5.85 -8.39
N LEU A 39 10.40 -5.23 -8.72
CA LEU A 39 9.81 -5.28 -10.06
C LEU A 39 10.67 -4.59 -11.12
N VAL A 40 11.43 -3.55 -10.77
CA VAL A 40 12.37 -2.92 -11.71
C VAL A 40 13.65 -3.74 -11.85
N THR A 41 14.22 -4.20 -10.74
CA THR A 41 15.49 -4.93 -10.76
C THR A 41 15.39 -6.33 -11.35
N THR A 42 14.21 -6.96 -11.27
CA THR A 42 13.99 -8.30 -11.85
C THR A 42 13.50 -8.28 -13.30
N ASP A 43 13.39 -7.10 -13.91
CA ASP A 43 12.96 -6.94 -15.29
C ASP A 43 13.88 -7.67 -16.27
N ARG A 44 13.29 -8.32 -17.28
CA ARG A 44 14.01 -9.14 -18.25
C ARG A 44 14.94 -8.35 -19.17
N ARG A 45 14.57 -7.11 -19.52
CA ARG A 45 15.25 -6.30 -20.54
C ARG A 45 16.22 -5.28 -19.96
N ALA A 46 16.03 -4.92 -18.69
CA ALA A 46 16.66 -3.76 -18.09
C ALA A 46 16.98 -3.91 -16.60
N GLY A 47 16.65 -5.07 -16.01
CA GLY A 47 16.83 -5.31 -14.59
C GLY A 47 18.27 -5.66 -14.24
N LEU A 48 18.71 -5.23 -13.06
CA LEU A 48 20.01 -5.59 -12.49
C LEU A 48 20.18 -7.09 -12.23
N THR A 49 19.08 -7.77 -11.89
CA THR A 49 19.04 -9.20 -11.57
C THR A 49 17.86 -9.87 -12.28
N PRO A 50 17.95 -10.12 -13.61
CA PRO A 50 16.82 -10.56 -14.41
C PRO A 50 16.19 -11.87 -13.90
N SER A 51 14.90 -11.82 -13.55
CA SER A 51 14.12 -13.00 -13.15
C SER A 51 12.70 -12.89 -13.71
N PRO A 52 12.49 -13.27 -14.99
CA PRO A 52 11.22 -13.03 -15.68
C PRO A 52 10.03 -13.76 -15.07
N LEU A 53 10.24 -14.93 -14.46
CA LEU A 53 9.20 -15.66 -13.75
C LEU A 53 8.77 -14.93 -12.48
N LEU A 54 9.73 -14.52 -11.64
CA LEU A 54 9.45 -13.77 -10.42
C LEU A 54 8.75 -12.45 -10.73
N ASN A 55 9.27 -11.71 -11.71
CA ASN A 55 8.71 -10.44 -12.16
C ASN A 55 7.27 -10.59 -12.65
N GLY A 56 7.02 -11.61 -13.49
CA GLY A 56 5.69 -11.90 -14.02
C GLY A 56 4.68 -12.29 -12.93
N VAL A 57 5.08 -13.15 -11.99
CA VAL A 57 4.20 -13.57 -10.87
C VAL A 57 3.89 -12.41 -9.93
N LEU A 58 4.90 -11.65 -9.51
CA LEU A 58 4.70 -10.48 -8.64
C LEU A 58 3.84 -9.42 -9.33
N GLY A 59 4.12 -9.14 -10.61
CA GLY A 59 3.32 -8.22 -11.41
C GLY A 59 1.86 -8.67 -11.53
N ALA A 60 1.61 -9.96 -11.74
CA ALA A 60 0.26 -10.51 -11.78
C ALA A 60 -0.46 -10.36 -10.43
N ILE A 61 0.20 -10.68 -9.32
CA ILE A 61 -0.35 -10.52 -7.96
C ILE A 61 -0.69 -9.06 -7.68
N ILE A 62 0.24 -8.14 -7.97
CA ILE A 62 0.04 -6.70 -7.76
C ILE A 62 -1.13 -6.18 -8.59
N ASN A 63 -1.22 -6.58 -9.86
CA ASN A 63 -2.32 -6.15 -10.72
C ASN A 63 -3.67 -6.74 -10.30
N ALA A 64 -3.70 -7.99 -9.84
CA ALA A 64 -4.90 -8.62 -9.29
C ALA A 64 -5.33 -7.94 -7.98
N ALA A 65 -4.40 -7.63 -7.08
CA ALA A 65 -4.72 -6.91 -5.85
C ALA A 65 -5.25 -5.50 -6.14
N ARG A 66 -4.69 -4.81 -7.15
CA ARG A 66 -5.12 -3.46 -7.56
C ARG A 66 -6.48 -3.44 -8.25
N SER A 67 -6.94 -4.54 -8.83
CA SER A 67 -8.26 -4.61 -9.45
C SER A 67 -9.38 -4.84 -8.44
N LEU A 68 -9.06 -5.26 -7.21
CA LEU A 68 -10.04 -5.43 -6.14
C LEU A 68 -10.52 -4.06 -5.64
N PRO A 69 -11.84 -3.77 -5.68
CA PRO A 69 -12.39 -2.58 -5.06
C PRO A 69 -12.08 -2.57 -3.56
N PHE A 70 -11.70 -1.40 -3.03
CA PHE A 70 -11.32 -1.26 -1.62
C PHE A 70 -12.38 -1.80 -0.65
N ILE A 71 -13.66 -1.55 -0.93
CA ILE A 71 -14.78 -2.03 -0.10
C ILE A 71 -14.81 -3.56 -0.03
N ILE A 72 -14.52 -4.25 -1.15
CA ILE A 72 -14.49 -5.72 -1.18
C ILE A 72 -13.29 -6.24 -0.39
N LEU A 73 -12.11 -5.63 -0.58
CA LEU A 73 -10.89 -5.99 0.15
C LEU A 73 -11.07 -5.78 1.66
N LEU A 74 -11.71 -4.68 2.08
CA LEU A 74 -12.02 -4.38 3.47
C LEU A 74 -12.76 -5.54 4.13
N VAL A 75 -13.81 -6.05 3.48
CA VAL A 75 -14.61 -7.18 3.98
C VAL A 75 -13.81 -8.48 3.97
N LEU A 76 -13.04 -8.73 2.90
CA LEU A 76 -12.20 -9.92 2.76
C LEU A 76 -11.14 -10.03 3.87
N VAL A 77 -10.61 -8.90 4.31
CA VAL A 77 -9.50 -8.80 5.27
C VAL A 77 -9.98 -8.84 6.74
N ILE A 78 -11.29 -8.74 7.03
CA ILE A 78 -11.84 -8.80 8.40
C ILE A 78 -11.23 -9.91 9.28
N PRO A 79 -11.15 -11.19 8.86
CA PRO A 79 -10.56 -12.24 9.70
C PRO A 79 -9.08 -11.98 10.00
N LEU A 80 -8.32 -11.46 9.03
CA LEU A 80 -6.93 -11.08 9.21
C LEU A 80 -6.79 -9.87 10.14
N THR A 81 -7.63 -8.84 9.99
CA THR A 81 -7.64 -7.67 10.88
C THR A 81 -7.89 -8.09 12.33
N ARG A 82 -8.85 -8.99 12.56
CA ARG A 82 -9.12 -9.52 13.90
C ARG A 82 -7.96 -10.34 14.44
N LEU A 83 -7.26 -11.10 13.59
CA LEU A 83 -6.09 -11.86 14.01
C LEU A 83 -4.94 -10.93 14.45
N VAL A 84 -4.70 -9.84 13.73
CA VAL A 84 -3.57 -8.93 13.98
C VAL A 84 -3.87 -7.92 15.10
N VAL A 85 -5.08 -7.37 15.12
CA VAL A 85 -5.46 -6.23 15.99
C VAL A 85 -6.42 -6.65 17.11
N GLY A 86 -7.03 -7.84 17.03
CA GLY A 86 -8.02 -8.31 18.00
C GLY A 86 -9.44 -7.81 17.77
N THR A 87 -9.65 -6.85 16.86
CA THR A 87 -10.96 -6.28 16.52
C THR A 87 -11.06 -5.90 15.04
N SER A 88 -12.28 -5.77 14.51
CA SER A 88 -12.55 -5.28 13.15
C SER A 88 -13.15 -3.87 13.12
N ILE A 89 -13.20 -3.18 14.26
CA ILE A 89 -13.83 -1.86 14.40
C ILE A 89 -12.84 -0.88 15.04
N GLY A 90 -12.83 0.35 14.55
CA GLY A 90 -12.01 1.46 15.06
C GLY A 90 -10.84 1.82 14.15
N ALA A 91 -10.18 2.94 14.45
CA ALA A 91 -9.10 3.50 13.64
C ALA A 91 -7.93 2.51 13.44
N THR A 92 -7.50 1.82 14.52
CA THR A 92 -6.43 0.83 14.44
C THR A 92 -6.79 -0.37 13.56
N ALA A 93 -8.05 -0.82 13.59
CA ALA A 93 -8.51 -1.91 12.73
C ALA A 93 -8.56 -1.50 11.25
N ALA A 94 -8.90 -0.24 10.95
CA ALA A 94 -8.95 0.28 9.60
C ALA A 94 -7.56 0.38 8.94
N ILE A 95 -6.48 0.55 9.71
CA ILE A 95 -5.10 0.62 9.18
C ILE A 95 -4.72 -0.62 8.38
N VAL A 96 -5.14 -1.81 8.80
CA VAL A 96 -4.78 -3.08 8.15
C VAL A 96 -5.24 -3.15 6.69
N PRO A 97 -6.56 -3.05 6.38
CA PRO A 97 -7.05 -3.06 5.00
C PRO A 97 -6.57 -1.85 4.21
N LEU A 98 -6.42 -0.66 4.83
CA LEU A 98 -5.85 0.53 4.17
C LEU A 98 -4.42 0.27 3.69
N SER A 99 -3.57 -0.30 4.54
CA SER A 99 -2.18 -0.62 4.21
C SER A 99 -2.12 -1.68 3.11
N LEU A 100 -2.88 -2.77 3.25
CA LEU A 100 -2.91 -3.85 2.26
C LEU A 100 -3.40 -3.39 0.88
N ALA A 101 -4.36 -2.47 0.86
CA ALA A 101 -4.80 -1.85 -0.39
C ALA A 101 -3.70 -0.97 -0.98
N ALA A 102 -3.06 -0.13 -0.17
CA ALA A 102 -2.13 0.88 -0.66
C ALA A 102 -0.77 0.30 -1.11
N ILE A 103 -0.29 -0.80 -0.51
CA ILE A 103 0.98 -1.46 -0.86
C ILE A 103 1.13 -1.74 -2.36
N PRO A 104 0.23 -2.50 -3.04
CA PRO A 104 0.40 -2.82 -4.45
C PRO A 104 0.21 -1.60 -5.36
N PHE A 105 -0.62 -0.62 -4.97
CA PHE A 105 -0.73 0.64 -5.70
C PHE A 105 0.57 1.44 -5.64
N PHE A 106 1.15 1.59 -4.45
CA PHE A 106 2.40 2.31 -4.25
C PHE A 106 3.59 1.60 -4.90
N ALA A 107 3.64 0.26 -4.84
CA ALA A 107 4.64 -0.52 -5.55
C ALA A 107 4.67 -0.20 -7.04
N ARG A 108 3.51 -0.08 -7.68
CA ARG A 108 3.43 0.28 -9.10
C ARG A 108 3.88 1.72 -9.35
N VAL A 109 3.51 2.66 -8.48
CA VAL A 109 3.97 4.07 -8.58
C VAL A 109 5.50 4.13 -8.49
N ALA A 110 6.08 3.48 -7.48
CA ALA A 110 7.54 3.40 -7.31
C ALA A 110 8.22 2.75 -8.52
N GLU A 111 7.66 1.63 -9.02
CA GLU A 111 8.16 0.97 -10.22
C GLU A 111 8.17 1.91 -11.43
N THR A 112 7.08 2.66 -11.68
CA THR A 112 7.02 3.60 -12.80
C THR A 112 8.03 4.72 -12.66
N SER A 113 8.16 5.32 -11.48
CA SER A 113 9.12 6.40 -11.24
C SER A 113 10.58 5.93 -11.37
N LEU A 114 10.90 4.72 -10.91
CA LEU A 114 12.25 4.17 -11.04
C LEU A 114 12.60 3.85 -12.50
N ARG A 115 11.62 3.48 -13.33
CA ARG A 115 11.83 3.21 -14.77
C ARG A 115 12.03 4.48 -15.60
N GLU A 116 11.69 5.65 -15.07
CA GLU A 116 11.93 6.95 -15.72
C GLU A 116 13.37 7.43 -15.56
N VAL A 117 14.16 6.81 -14.67
CA VAL A 117 15.57 7.15 -14.47
C VAL A 117 16.40 6.67 -15.66
N ASP A 118 17.32 7.51 -16.13
CA ASP A 118 18.24 7.16 -17.22
C ASP A 118 19.10 5.96 -16.84
N ARG A 119 19.17 4.99 -17.75
CA ARG A 119 19.95 3.76 -17.58
C ARG A 119 21.44 4.03 -17.48
N GLY A 120 21.92 5.09 -18.14
CA GLY A 120 23.32 5.49 -18.07
C GLY A 120 23.79 5.83 -16.65
N LEU A 121 22.87 6.21 -15.74
CA LEU A 121 23.17 6.46 -14.33
C LEU A 121 23.25 5.18 -13.49
N VAL A 122 22.66 4.09 -13.95
CA VAL A 122 22.67 2.78 -13.28
C VAL A 122 23.92 1.98 -13.64
N GLU A 123 24.48 2.25 -14.82
CA GLU A 123 25.68 1.58 -15.36
C GLU A 123 27.00 2.30 -15.00
N ALA A 124 26.93 3.56 -14.54
CA ALA A 124 28.08 4.39 -14.13
C ALA A 124 28.57 4.06 -12.72
#